data_AF-A0A9C9XR51-F1
#
_entry.id   AF-A0A9C9XR51-F1
#
_cell.length_a   1.000
_cell.length_b   1.000
_cell.length_c   1.000
_cell.angle_alpha   90.00
_cell.angle_beta   90.00
_cell.angle_gamma   90.00
#
_symmetry.space_group_name_H-M   'P 1'
#
loop_
_entity.id
_entity.type
_entity.pdbx_description
1 polymer ?
#
loop_
_entity_poly.entity_id
_entity_poly.type
_entity_poly.pdbx_seq_one_letter_code
_entity_poly.pdbx_strand_id
1 'polypeptide(L)'
;MLVLFFVLLPTAWAAGEECVAPLTQGDVQKVCDALGSGARADVGREAALWERQLAERSAAGQYRTRDRDQQCYRLAGSQVRIYAEAEQGVLADRFTTRGDTSDTSHVQVLSCQLGRRGQEEGDRFVEVSVQLFWSAADPDRLAVTAGRKRLAPGESTEVQARLQCGPCPVPRKGILFSAGPGGTLSPSGPVTDGQGIARTRFTLGREQAVTVSARHGSLVATTVIEPRWLPWKVAVHGHFRGIGEGYRGAAEVRAEFSGVLLGKMIHQARALIRSGALAGYPMEFMQVHAPITTTATLQGEERHLVGDRWDKISFDRSSPATLFIGLAFHEGRPDRTHLYVDMDVQPILIFSGPAGQVFFRFMAGSCPPDKSVVKEAMIPLDRPPAAIPFTLESRLRTPGGCGEWRISYTFVPQVER
;
A
#
# COMPACT_ATOMS: atom_id res chain seq x y z
N MET A 1 1.04 49.01 -40.35
CA MET A 1 2.07 48.25 -39.60
C MET A 1 1.79 48.47 -38.12
N LEU A 2 0.99 47.59 -37.51
CA LEU A 2 0.48 47.72 -36.15
C LEU A 2 1.34 46.82 -35.24
N VAL A 3 2.23 47.41 -34.44
CA VAL A 3 3.09 46.68 -33.51
C VAL A 3 2.28 46.43 -32.23
N LEU A 4 1.76 45.22 -32.07
CA LEU A 4 1.02 44.78 -30.91
C LEU A 4 2.01 44.49 -29.76
N PHE A 5 2.07 45.36 -28.76
CA PHE A 5 2.77 45.09 -27.50
C PHE A 5 1.94 44.06 -26.71
N PHE A 6 2.35 42.80 -26.75
CA PHE A 6 1.85 41.78 -25.82
C PHE A 6 2.39 42.08 -24.42
N VAL A 7 1.59 42.77 -23.61
CA VAL A 7 1.75 42.78 -22.16
C VAL A 7 1.36 41.38 -21.68
N LEU A 8 2.35 40.56 -21.35
CA LEU A 8 2.16 39.28 -20.65
C LEU A 8 1.53 39.58 -19.28
N LEU A 9 0.21 39.53 -19.20
CA LEU A 9 -0.51 39.48 -17.93
C LEU A 9 -0.15 38.14 -17.25
N PRO A 10 0.39 38.13 -16.02
CA PRO A 10 0.56 36.89 -15.29
C PRO A 10 -0.83 36.29 -15.05
N THR A 11 -1.02 35.07 -15.52
CA THR A 11 -2.17 34.22 -15.19
C THR A 11 -2.35 34.22 -13.68
N ALA A 12 -3.56 34.52 -13.20
CA ALA A 12 -3.89 34.50 -11.77
C ALA A 12 -3.42 33.17 -11.15
N TRP A 13 -2.38 33.25 -10.32
CA TRP A 13 -1.84 32.11 -9.60
C TRP A 13 -2.94 31.61 -8.68
N ALA A 14 -3.37 30.37 -8.86
CA ALA A 14 -4.20 29.70 -7.86
C ALA A 14 -3.37 29.68 -6.56
N ALA A 15 -3.74 30.52 -5.60
CA ALA A 15 -3.10 30.59 -4.30
C ALA A 15 -3.31 29.24 -3.60
N GLY A 16 -2.27 28.40 -3.55
CA GLY A 16 -2.35 27.20 -2.70
C GLY A 16 -1.34 26.07 -2.93
N GLU A 17 -0.75 25.92 -4.12
CA GLU A 17 -0.04 24.66 -4.42
C GLU A 17 1.48 24.74 -4.51
N GLU A 18 2.06 25.92 -4.78
CA GLU A 18 3.51 26.07 -4.93
C GLU A 18 4.15 26.86 -3.80
N CYS A 19 5.36 26.46 -3.43
CA CYS A 19 6.18 27.21 -2.48
C CYS A 19 6.60 28.53 -3.12
N VAL A 20 5.85 29.58 -2.84
CA VAL A 20 6.07 30.91 -3.42
C VAL A 20 7.46 31.40 -2.99
N ALA A 21 8.29 31.74 -3.98
CA ALA A 21 9.60 32.32 -3.70
C ALA A 21 9.40 33.64 -2.93
N PRO A 22 10.09 33.83 -1.78
CA PRO A 22 9.92 35.03 -0.98
C PRO A 22 10.30 36.27 -1.78
N LEU A 23 9.72 37.41 -1.43
CA LEU A 23 10.14 38.70 -1.98
C LEU A 23 11.65 38.87 -1.77
N THR A 24 12.36 39.33 -2.80
CA THR A 24 13.81 39.52 -2.77
C THR A 24 14.18 41.00 -2.79
N GLN A 25 15.43 41.31 -2.44
CA GLN A 25 15.96 42.67 -2.58
C GLN A 25 15.92 43.16 -4.04
N GLY A 26 16.12 42.25 -5.00
CA GLY A 26 16.02 42.59 -6.43
C GLY A 26 14.60 42.93 -6.87
N ASP A 27 13.57 42.35 -6.23
CA ASP A 27 12.18 42.74 -6.48
C ASP A 27 11.91 44.17 -6.02
N VAL A 28 12.39 44.53 -4.82
CA VAL A 28 12.25 45.89 -4.28
C VAL A 28 13.05 46.89 -5.11
N GLN A 29 14.26 46.54 -5.56
CA GLN A 29 15.07 47.40 -6.42
C GLN A 29 14.36 47.74 -7.74
N LYS A 30 13.70 46.76 -8.38
CA LYS A 30 12.91 47.00 -9.60
C LYS A 30 11.83 48.07 -9.39
N VAL A 31 11.20 48.09 -8.20
CA VAL A 31 10.21 49.12 -7.86
C VAL A 31 10.88 50.49 -7.77
N CYS A 32 12.03 50.60 -7.10
CA CYS A 32 12.78 51.86 -7.06
C CYS A 32 13.15 52.34 -8.46
N ASP A 33 13.75 51.47 -9.28
CA ASP A 33 14.21 51.85 -10.63
C ASP A 33 13.05 52.33 -11.51
N ALA A 34 11.90 51.64 -11.42
CA ALA A 34 10.69 52.01 -12.14
C ALA A 34 10.15 53.38 -11.69
N LEU A 35 10.04 53.59 -10.37
CA LEU A 35 9.63 54.87 -9.78
C LEU A 35 10.65 55.99 -9.97
N GLY A 36 11.93 55.69 -10.14
CA GLY A 36 13.00 56.66 -10.36
C GLY A 36 13.06 57.13 -11.81
N SER A 37 12.80 56.24 -12.77
CA SER A 37 12.87 56.51 -14.21
C SER A 37 11.55 56.93 -14.85
N GLY A 38 10.40 56.67 -14.20
CA GLY A 38 9.07 56.97 -14.73
C GLY A 38 8.77 58.47 -14.93
N ALA A 39 7.89 58.79 -15.88
CA ALA A 39 7.41 60.15 -16.09
C ALA A 39 6.67 60.66 -14.83
N ARG A 40 6.87 61.93 -14.46
CA ARG A 40 6.32 62.51 -13.22
C ARG A 40 4.82 62.29 -13.05
N ALA A 41 4.04 62.45 -14.12
CA ALA A 41 2.58 62.30 -14.11
C ALA A 41 2.11 60.86 -13.82
N ASP A 42 2.97 59.86 -14.04
CA ASP A 42 2.63 58.45 -13.92
C ASP A 42 3.06 57.82 -12.59
N VAL A 43 3.97 58.46 -11.84
CA VAL A 43 4.56 57.93 -10.59
C VAL A 43 3.51 57.49 -9.58
N GLY A 44 2.45 58.29 -9.38
CA GLY A 44 1.39 57.95 -8.44
C GLY A 44 0.59 56.70 -8.85
N ARG A 45 0.36 56.51 -10.16
CA ARG A 45 -0.33 55.32 -10.72
C ARG A 45 0.58 54.09 -10.65
N GLU A 46 1.85 54.27 -10.97
CA GLU A 46 2.86 53.22 -10.92
C GLU A 46 3.11 52.75 -9.49
N ALA A 47 3.20 53.66 -8.52
CA ALA A 47 3.27 53.33 -7.09
C ALA A 47 2.07 52.49 -6.63
N ALA A 48 0.84 52.83 -7.05
CA ALA A 48 -0.35 52.05 -6.73
C ALA A 48 -0.40 50.67 -7.42
N LEU A 49 0.25 50.52 -8.58
CA LEU A 49 0.40 49.22 -9.22
C LEU A 49 1.38 48.34 -8.45
N TRP A 50 2.56 48.88 -8.13
CA TRP A 50 3.59 48.17 -7.38
C TRP A 50 3.15 47.83 -5.96
N GLU A 51 2.44 48.73 -5.28
CA GLU A 51 1.84 48.46 -3.97
C GLU A 51 0.95 47.21 -4.01
N ARG A 52 0.06 47.11 -5.01
CA ARG A 52 -0.80 45.93 -5.18
C ARG A 52 0.02 44.66 -5.45
N GLN A 53 1.00 44.71 -6.35
CA GLN A 53 1.85 43.56 -6.66
C GLN A 53 2.69 43.11 -5.46
N LEU A 54 3.30 44.03 -4.72
CA LEU A 54 4.03 43.74 -3.49
C LEU A 54 3.11 43.17 -2.42
N ALA A 55 1.88 43.69 -2.30
CA ALA A 55 0.92 43.24 -1.30
C ALA A 55 0.31 41.87 -1.63
N GLU A 56 0.17 41.51 -2.91
CA GLU A 56 -0.19 40.16 -3.36
C GLU A 56 0.95 39.17 -3.08
N ARG A 57 2.18 39.56 -3.40
CA ARG A 57 3.37 38.74 -3.14
C ARG A 57 3.75 38.65 -1.67
N SER A 58 3.19 39.49 -0.81
CA SER A 58 3.37 39.45 0.65
C SER A 58 2.07 39.16 1.40
N ALA A 59 1.13 38.46 0.75
CA ALA A 59 -0.11 38.06 1.38
C ALA A 59 0.16 37.12 2.57
N ALA A 60 -0.49 37.39 3.71
CA ALA A 60 -0.38 36.56 4.91
C ALA A 60 -0.78 35.10 4.62
N GLY A 61 -0.17 34.16 5.35
CA GLY A 61 -0.38 32.73 5.15
C GLY A 61 0.56 32.07 4.16
N GLN A 62 1.47 32.82 3.51
CA GLN A 62 2.58 32.24 2.77
C GLN A 62 3.54 31.50 3.73
N TYR A 63 4.17 30.45 3.24
CA TYR A 63 5.11 29.64 3.99
C TYR A 63 6.51 29.74 3.42
N ARG A 64 7.53 29.56 4.26
CA ARG A 64 8.91 29.35 3.83
C ARG A 64 9.67 28.47 4.80
N THR A 65 10.77 27.93 4.32
CA THR A 65 11.82 27.32 5.16
C THR A 65 13.09 28.12 5.03
N ARG A 66 13.73 28.44 6.16
CA ARG A 66 15.00 29.17 6.16
C ARG A 66 16.17 28.21 6.25
N ASP A 67 17.18 28.39 5.40
CA ASP A 67 18.33 27.47 5.35
C ASP A 67 19.14 27.39 6.65
N ARG A 68 19.13 28.47 7.45
CA ARG A 68 19.96 28.55 8.65
C ARG A 68 19.45 27.68 9.80
N ASP A 69 18.13 27.65 10.04
CA ASP A 69 17.50 26.94 11.15
C ASP A 69 16.65 25.75 10.71
N GLN A 70 16.39 25.63 9.40
CA GLN A 70 15.57 24.57 8.83
C GLN A 70 14.20 24.52 9.51
N GLN A 71 13.70 25.68 9.91
CA GLN A 71 12.41 25.85 10.58
C GLN A 71 11.39 26.38 9.58
N CYS A 72 10.13 25.96 9.76
CA CYS A 72 9.05 26.53 8.99
C CYS A 72 8.66 27.89 9.58
N TYR A 73 8.38 28.81 8.68
CA TYR A 73 7.83 30.11 8.98
C TYR A 73 6.57 30.35 8.16
N ARG A 74 5.57 30.94 8.79
CA ARG A 74 4.38 31.47 8.14
C ARG A 74 4.46 33.00 8.15
N LEU A 75 4.18 33.63 7.02
CA LEU A 75 4.07 35.08 6.94
C LEU A 75 2.85 35.53 7.72
N ALA A 76 3.08 36.15 8.87
CA ALA A 76 2.04 36.64 9.77
C ALA A 76 1.48 37.98 9.25
N GLY A 77 2.37 38.85 8.76
CA GLY A 77 2.00 40.13 8.20
C GLY A 77 3.11 40.80 7.37
N SER A 78 2.76 41.91 6.76
CA SER A 78 3.68 42.74 5.98
C SER A 78 3.37 44.23 6.14
N GLN A 79 4.42 45.05 6.01
CA GLN A 79 4.32 46.50 5.87
C GLN A 79 5.02 46.90 4.58
N VAL A 80 4.34 47.65 3.74
CA VAL A 80 4.88 48.17 2.48
C VAL A 80 4.81 49.69 2.54
N ARG A 81 5.95 50.34 2.39
CA ARG A 81 6.09 51.79 2.26
C ARG A 81 6.66 52.11 0.90
N ILE A 82 5.99 53.00 0.16
CA ILE A 82 6.48 53.56 -1.10
C ILE A 82 6.39 55.08 -0.96
N TYR A 83 7.53 55.74 -1.00
CA TYR A 83 7.64 57.18 -0.92
C TYR A 83 8.43 57.69 -2.13
N ALA A 84 7.88 58.69 -2.81
CA ALA A 84 8.55 59.37 -3.90
C ALA A 84 8.28 60.88 -3.80
N GLU A 85 9.34 61.69 -3.83
CA GLU A 85 9.27 63.14 -3.84
C GLU A 85 10.15 63.70 -4.96
N ALA A 86 9.76 64.86 -5.47
CA ALA A 86 10.57 65.66 -6.37
C ALA A 86 10.51 67.12 -5.90
N GLU A 87 11.25 68.01 -6.56
CA GLU A 87 11.34 69.43 -6.20
C GLU A 87 9.97 70.10 -5.97
N GLN A 88 9.00 69.84 -6.85
CA GLN A 88 7.66 70.44 -6.76
C GLN A 88 6.72 69.69 -5.78
N GLY A 89 7.23 68.80 -4.92
CA GLY A 89 6.49 68.13 -3.84
C GLY A 89 6.42 66.59 -3.93
N VAL A 90 5.62 66.01 -3.02
CA VAL A 90 5.41 64.57 -2.90
C VAL A 90 4.63 64.03 -4.10
N LEU A 91 5.20 63.04 -4.78
CA LEU A 91 4.60 62.35 -5.94
C LEU A 91 3.80 61.12 -5.51
N ALA A 92 4.29 60.40 -4.50
CA ALA A 92 3.62 59.26 -3.91
C ALA A 92 4.02 59.12 -2.44
N ASP A 93 3.04 58.87 -1.58
CA ASP A 93 3.24 58.43 -0.20
C ASP A 93 2.20 57.35 0.09
N ARG A 94 2.65 56.10 0.08
CA ARG A 94 1.81 54.92 0.27
C ARG A 94 2.39 54.13 1.42
N PHE A 95 1.51 53.77 2.35
CA PHE A 95 1.83 52.90 3.45
C PHE A 95 0.68 51.92 3.65
N THR A 96 0.97 50.64 3.52
CA THR A 96 0.01 49.57 3.71
C THR A 96 0.55 48.55 4.69
N THR A 97 -0.27 48.23 5.68
CA THR A 97 -0.04 47.12 6.63
C THR A 97 -1.06 46.03 6.38
N ARG A 98 -0.63 44.76 6.35
CA ARG A 98 -1.52 43.59 6.22
C ARG A 98 -1.11 42.50 7.21
N GLY A 99 -2.11 41.82 7.78
CA GLY A 99 -1.87 40.73 8.73
C GLY A 99 -1.35 41.20 10.09
N ASP A 100 -0.71 40.29 10.82
CA ASP A 100 -0.13 40.53 12.14
C ASP A 100 1.34 40.96 12.02
N THR A 101 1.64 42.18 12.45
CA THR A 101 2.99 42.76 12.44
C THR A 101 3.52 43.00 13.85
N SER A 102 2.92 42.35 14.86
CA SER A 102 3.35 42.45 16.25
C SER A 102 4.58 41.58 16.56
N ASP A 103 4.79 40.51 15.78
CA ASP A 103 5.93 39.60 15.95
C ASP A 103 7.22 40.18 15.35
N THR A 104 8.05 40.79 16.20
CA THR A 104 9.32 41.39 15.78
C THR A 104 10.51 40.40 15.80
N SER A 105 10.28 39.12 16.13
CA SER A 105 11.37 38.15 16.32
C SER A 105 12.02 37.72 15.00
N HIS A 106 11.27 37.72 13.91
CA HIS A 106 11.75 37.31 12.58
C HIS A 106 11.25 38.26 11.49
N VAL A 107 11.70 39.51 11.55
CA VAL A 107 11.42 40.51 10.51
C VAL A 107 12.46 40.42 9.39
N GLN A 108 12.00 40.32 8.14
CA GLN A 108 12.83 40.53 6.96
C GLN A 108 12.54 41.91 6.41
N VAL A 109 13.57 42.76 6.38
CA VAL A 109 13.48 44.11 5.80
C VAL A 109 14.14 44.09 4.43
N LEU A 110 13.41 44.59 3.43
CA LEU A 110 13.87 44.77 2.05
C LEU A 110 13.65 46.22 1.69
N SER A 111 14.68 46.93 1.28
CA SER A 111 14.57 48.37 1.06
C SER A 111 15.49 48.87 -0.04
N CYS A 112 15.03 49.81 -0.84
CA CYS A 112 15.86 50.53 -1.78
C CYS A 112 15.63 52.03 -1.65
N GLN A 113 16.66 52.80 -2.00
CA GLN A 113 16.61 54.25 -2.01
C GLN A 113 17.33 54.76 -3.25
N LEU A 114 16.71 55.72 -3.96
CA LEU A 114 17.31 56.45 -5.07
C LEU A 114 17.30 57.95 -4.75
N GLY A 115 18.39 58.63 -5.11
CA GLY A 115 18.58 60.05 -4.83
C GLY A 115 18.83 60.37 -3.35
N ARG A 116 19.02 61.67 -3.07
CA ARG A 116 19.09 62.22 -1.71
C ARG A 116 17.97 63.21 -1.50
N ARG A 117 17.32 63.11 -0.34
CA ARG A 117 16.27 64.02 0.10
C ARG A 117 16.81 65.46 0.15
N GLY A 118 16.16 66.37 -0.57
CA GLY A 118 16.51 67.79 -0.58
C GLY A 118 17.72 68.20 -1.44
N GLN A 119 18.15 67.37 -2.41
CA GLN A 119 19.20 67.76 -3.37
C GLN A 119 18.57 68.47 -4.60
N GLU A 120 19.17 69.58 -5.06
CA GLU A 120 18.61 70.48 -6.10
C GLU A 120 18.74 69.97 -7.55
N GLU A 121 17.73 70.36 -8.34
CA GLU A 121 17.46 70.30 -9.79
C GLU A 121 17.56 68.94 -10.51
N GLY A 122 16.39 68.32 -10.72
CA GLY A 122 16.17 67.23 -11.68
C GLY A 122 16.04 65.83 -11.07
N ASP A 123 16.64 65.57 -9.92
CA ASP A 123 16.64 64.25 -9.30
C ASP A 123 15.42 64.01 -8.40
N ARG A 124 14.83 62.82 -8.55
CA ARG A 124 13.72 62.31 -7.73
C ARG A 124 14.28 61.53 -6.56
N PHE A 125 13.76 61.77 -5.36
CA PHE A 125 14.02 60.90 -4.22
C PHE A 125 12.95 59.80 -4.18
N VAL A 126 13.37 58.55 -4.14
CA VAL A 126 12.49 57.38 -4.03
C VAL A 126 12.97 56.50 -2.89
N GLU A 127 12.06 56.11 -2.01
CA GLU A 127 12.28 55.14 -0.94
C GLU A 127 11.20 54.08 -1.01
N VAL A 128 11.60 52.82 -1.14
CA VAL A 128 10.69 51.67 -1.02
C VAL A 128 11.19 50.79 0.10
N SER A 129 10.30 50.43 1.04
CA SER A 129 10.60 49.55 2.16
C SER A 129 9.49 48.53 2.31
N VAL A 130 9.87 47.24 2.34
CA VAL A 130 8.98 46.12 2.60
C VAL A 130 9.50 45.39 3.83
N GLN A 131 8.69 45.35 4.88
CA GLN A 131 8.94 44.56 6.07
C GLN A 131 8.01 43.35 6.07
N LEU A 132 8.57 42.16 6.18
CA LEU A 132 7.84 40.89 6.24
C LEU A 132 8.01 40.30 7.64
N PHE A 133 6.89 40.10 8.34
CA PHE A 133 6.83 39.61 9.71
C PHE A 133 6.52 38.12 9.68
N TRP A 134 7.51 37.31 10.02
CA TRP A 134 7.40 35.85 9.97
C TRP A 134 7.22 35.30 11.37
N SER A 135 6.30 34.36 11.53
CA SER A 135 6.14 33.62 12.79
C SER A 135 6.55 32.17 12.58
N ALA A 136 7.21 31.60 13.58
CA ALA A 136 7.55 30.18 13.57
C ALA A 136 6.27 29.34 13.43
N ALA A 137 6.33 28.32 12.58
CA ALA A 137 5.24 27.39 12.36
C ALA A 137 5.75 25.96 12.43
N ASP A 138 4.90 25.05 12.89
CA ASP A 138 5.16 23.62 12.78
C ASP A 138 4.78 23.13 11.38
N PRO A 139 5.42 22.06 10.87
CA PRO A 139 4.94 21.36 9.70
C PRO A 139 3.47 20.94 9.89
N ASP A 140 2.65 21.10 8.85
CA ASP A 140 1.21 20.86 8.90
C ASP A 140 0.76 19.68 8.03
N ARG A 141 1.66 19.15 7.18
CA ARG A 141 1.36 18.05 6.26
C ARG A 141 2.47 17.01 6.23
N LEU A 142 2.07 15.75 6.37
CA LEU A 142 2.90 14.57 6.18
C LEU A 142 2.18 13.62 5.23
N ALA A 143 2.85 13.20 4.16
CA ALA A 143 2.34 12.19 3.23
C ALA A 143 3.32 11.02 3.16
N VAL A 144 2.81 9.79 2.99
CA VAL A 144 3.66 8.60 2.84
C VAL A 144 3.24 7.81 1.60
N THR A 145 4.22 7.36 0.84
CA THR A 145 4.03 6.57 -0.39
C THR A 145 5.03 5.41 -0.43
N ALA A 146 4.65 4.31 -1.08
CA ALA A 146 5.53 3.18 -1.35
C ALA A 146 5.74 3.08 -2.86
N GLY A 147 6.98 2.85 -3.29
CA GLY A 147 7.32 2.70 -4.72
C GLY A 147 6.62 1.51 -5.36
N ARG A 148 6.46 0.41 -4.60
CA ARG A 148 5.63 -0.75 -4.96
C ARG A 148 4.65 -1.04 -3.82
N LYS A 149 3.37 -1.15 -4.16
CA LYS A 149 2.31 -1.49 -3.19
C LYS A 149 2.03 -2.99 -3.08
N ARG A 150 2.67 -3.84 -3.91
CA ARG A 150 2.53 -5.29 -3.88
C ARG A 150 3.90 -5.94 -3.89
N LEU A 151 4.19 -6.77 -2.88
CA LEU A 151 5.49 -7.44 -2.71
C LEU A 151 5.30 -8.91 -2.35
N ALA A 152 6.15 -9.79 -2.88
CA ALA A 152 6.31 -11.13 -2.36
C ALA A 152 7.18 -11.11 -1.07
N PRO A 153 7.11 -12.15 -0.22
CA PRO A 153 8.02 -12.27 0.92
C PRO A 153 9.49 -12.23 0.48
N GLY A 154 10.31 -11.50 1.21
CA GLY A 154 11.71 -11.25 0.89
C GLY A 154 11.94 -10.08 -0.07
N GLU A 155 10.92 -9.62 -0.82
CA GLU A 155 11.06 -8.44 -1.65
C GLU A 155 11.02 -7.15 -0.83
N SER A 156 11.72 -6.14 -1.35
CA SER A 156 11.75 -4.81 -0.74
C SER A 156 11.18 -3.73 -1.65
N THR A 157 10.68 -2.65 -1.06
CA THR A 157 10.36 -1.41 -1.76
C THR A 157 10.89 -0.21 -0.99
N GLU A 158 11.09 0.89 -1.69
CA GLU A 158 11.32 2.16 -1.04
C GLU A 158 9.98 2.74 -0.57
N VAL A 159 9.95 3.24 0.66
CA VAL A 159 8.86 4.02 1.21
C VAL A 159 9.39 5.43 1.45
N GLN A 160 8.65 6.42 0.97
CA GLN A 160 8.97 7.83 1.07
C GLN A 160 7.96 8.52 1.96
N ALA A 161 8.42 9.38 2.86
CA ALA A 161 7.59 10.31 3.60
C ALA A 161 7.96 11.72 3.20
N ARG A 162 6.97 12.51 2.77
CA ARG A 162 7.13 13.92 2.41
C ARG A 162 6.55 14.79 3.52
N LEU A 163 7.40 15.59 4.14
CA LEU A 163 7.05 16.56 5.17
C LEU A 163 6.99 17.95 4.57
N GLN A 164 5.86 18.64 4.78
CA GLN A 164 5.61 19.96 4.25
C GLN A 164 5.06 20.90 5.31
N CYS A 165 5.26 22.19 5.04
CA CYS A 165 4.64 23.28 5.76
C CYS A 165 3.95 24.18 4.73
N GLY A 166 2.64 24.08 4.66
CA GLY A 166 1.89 24.48 3.48
C GLY A 166 2.43 23.78 2.22
N PRO A 167 2.75 24.51 1.14
CA PRO A 167 3.32 23.92 -0.07
C PRO A 167 4.84 23.67 0.02
N CYS A 168 5.53 24.22 1.03
CA CYS A 168 6.99 24.21 1.09
C CYS A 168 7.55 22.91 1.70
N PRO A 169 8.61 22.33 1.10
CA PRO A 169 9.29 21.16 1.67
C PRO A 169 10.04 21.52 2.95
N VAL A 170 10.05 20.62 3.93
CA VAL A 170 10.77 20.84 5.20
C VAL A 170 12.01 19.92 5.29
N PRO A 171 13.20 20.42 4.97
CA PRO A 171 14.45 19.66 5.05
C PRO A 171 14.93 19.40 6.48
N ARG A 172 15.82 18.41 6.61
CA ARG A 172 16.56 18.08 7.85
C ARG A 172 15.69 17.76 9.09
N LYS A 173 14.51 17.17 8.88
CA LYS A 173 13.64 16.69 9.96
C LYS A 173 13.62 15.18 10.05
N GLY A 174 13.73 14.65 11.27
CA GLY A 174 13.61 13.22 11.53
C GLY A 174 12.17 12.74 11.31
N ILE A 175 12.01 11.65 10.55
CA ILE A 175 10.76 10.92 10.38
C ILE A 175 10.92 9.56 11.04
N LEU A 176 10.01 9.22 11.94
CA LEU A 176 9.95 7.88 12.52
C LEU A 176 9.03 7.01 11.68
N PHE A 177 9.62 6.03 10.98
CA PHE A 177 8.88 4.98 10.31
C PHE A 177 8.67 3.78 11.24
N SER A 178 7.46 3.21 11.19
CA SER A 178 7.12 1.94 11.82
C SER A 178 6.32 1.07 10.86
N ALA A 179 6.42 -0.24 11.02
CA ALA A 179 5.67 -1.21 10.24
C ALA A 179 4.85 -2.09 11.19
N GLY A 180 3.65 -2.46 10.75
CA GLY A 180 2.89 -3.51 11.40
C GLY A 180 3.62 -4.87 11.36
N PRO A 181 3.05 -5.90 12.01
CA PRO A 181 3.63 -7.24 11.98
C PRO A 181 3.89 -7.72 10.55
N GLY A 182 4.97 -8.46 10.34
CA GLY A 182 5.27 -9.11 9.05
C GLY A 182 6.04 -8.27 8.04
N GLY A 183 6.56 -7.10 8.41
CA GLY A 183 7.52 -6.34 7.61
C GLY A 183 8.63 -5.74 8.47
N THR A 184 9.76 -5.42 7.84
CA THR A 184 10.88 -4.72 8.47
C THR A 184 11.23 -3.46 7.70
N LEU A 185 11.77 -2.48 8.41
CA LEU A 185 12.16 -1.17 7.85
C LEU A 185 13.62 -0.89 8.15
N SER A 186 14.33 -0.31 7.19
CA SER A 186 15.70 0.16 7.38
C SER A 186 16.05 1.34 6.46
N PRO A 187 16.47 2.50 7.00
CA PRO A 187 16.49 2.88 8.42
C PRO A 187 15.08 3.21 8.95
N SER A 188 14.85 3.12 10.26
CA SER A 188 13.56 3.49 10.88
C SER A 188 13.43 4.99 11.16
N GLY A 189 14.54 5.73 11.27
CA GLY A 189 14.58 7.15 11.59
C GLY A 189 15.33 8.03 10.58
N PRO A 190 15.06 7.93 9.25
CA PRO A 190 15.69 8.81 8.26
C PRO A 190 15.32 10.28 8.47
N VAL A 191 16.17 11.14 7.92
CA VAL A 191 15.99 12.59 7.93
C VAL A 191 15.55 13.06 6.54
N THR A 192 14.69 14.07 6.47
CA THR A 192 14.24 14.65 5.19
C THR A 192 15.37 15.35 4.44
N ASP A 193 15.42 15.15 3.12
CA ASP A 193 16.35 15.84 2.21
C ASP A 193 15.88 17.27 1.87
N GLY A 194 16.59 17.94 0.94
CA GLY A 194 16.23 19.29 0.46
C GLY A 194 14.83 19.42 -0.15
N GLN A 195 14.21 18.30 -0.51
CA GLN A 195 12.83 18.24 -1.05
C GLN A 195 11.81 17.85 0.03
N GLY A 196 12.23 17.79 1.29
CA GLY A 196 11.36 17.41 2.40
C GLY A 196 11.05 15.91 2.41
N ILE A 197 11.86 15.08 1.74
CA ILE A 197 11.60 13.64 1.58
C ILE A 197 12.55 12.83 2.47
N ALA A 198 11.98 12.01 3.35
CA ALA A 198 12.69 10.97 4.09
C ALA A 198 12.40 9.61 3.47
N ARG A 199 13.43 8.78 3.28
CA ARG A 199 13.33 7.47 2.61
C ARG A 199 13.71 6.34 3.55
N THR A 200 12.96 5.25 3.49
CA THR A 200 13.26 3.98 4.16
C THR A 200 13.04 2.82 3.19
N ARG A 201 13.73 1.70 3.43
CA ARG A 201 13.46 0.46 2.72
C ARG A 201 12.55 -0.41 3.56
N PHE A 202 11.40 -0.77 3.02
CA PHE A 202 10.51 -1.78 3.58
C PHE A 202 10.80 -3.14 2.94
N THR A 203 10.91 -4.20 3.73
CA THR A 203 10.98 -5.59 3.26
C THR A 203 9.80 -6.37 3.81
N LEU A 204 9.06 -7.05 2.94
CA LEU A 204 7.96 -7.89 3.37
C LEU A 204 8.51 -9.21 3.93
N GLY A 205 8.21 -9.54 5.17
CA GLY A 205 8.66 -10.78 5.81
C GLY A 205 7.72 -11.97 5.61
N ARG A 206 6.42 -11.74 5.41
CA ARG A 206 5.39 -12.78 5.26
C ARG A 206 4.31 -12.33 4.28
N GLU A 207 3.60 -13.28 3.67
CA GLU A 207 2.46 -13.00 2.78
C GLU A 207 1.26 -12.46 3.57
N GLN A 208 1.33 -11.20 4.00
CA GLN A 208 0.23 -10.50 4.67
C GLN A 208 0.32 -9.00 4.38
N ALA A 209 -0.83 -8.33 4.38
CA ALA A 209 -0.87 -6.88 4.24
C ALA A 209 -0.21 -6.22 5.47
N VAL A 210 0.64 -5.23 5.22
CA VAL A 210 1.35 -4.49 6.28
C VAL A 210 1.10 -3.00 6.12
N THR A 211 0.60 -2.39 7.19
CA THR A 211 0.53 -0.93 7.29
C THR A 211 1.89 -0.39 7.70
N VAL A 212 2.45 0.49 6.87
CA VAL A 212 3.63 1.30 7.18
C VAL A 212 3.17 2.68 7.60
N SER A 213 3.67 3.16 8.73
CA SER A 213 3.36 4.48 9.27
C SER A 213 4.61 5.35 9.29
N ALA A 214 4.45 6.63 8.99
CA ALA A 214 5.45 7.67 9.16
C ALA A 214 4.94 8.69 10.18
N ARG A 215 5.80 9.13 11.10
CA ARG A 215 5.46 10.11 12.14
C ARG A 215 6.47 11.24 12.23
N HIS A 216 5.97 12.46 12.40
CA HIS A 216 6.75 13.64 12.78
C HIS A 216 5.92 14.52 13.73
N GLY A 217 6.38 14.67 14.99
CA GLY A 217 5.58 15.35 16.01
C GLY A 217 4.21 14.68 16.19
N SER A 218 3.13 15.46 16.02
CA SER A 218 1.75 14.99 16.03
C SER A 218 1.26 14.45 14.69
N LEU A 219 1.98 14.68 13.59
CA LEU A 219 1.59 14.22 12.26
C LEU A 219 1.86 12.72 12.11
N VAL A 220 0.85 11.99 11.64
CA VAL A 220 0.93 10.57 11.31
C VAL A 220 0.35 10.34 9.92
N ALA A 221 1.08 9.66 9.06
CA ALA A 221 0.62 9.23 7.74
C ALA A 221 0.86 7.74 7.57
N THR A 222 -0.02 7.04 6.85
CA THR A 222 0.08 5.59 6.64
C THR A 222 -0.08 5.21 5.17
N THR A 223 0.56 4.10 4.79
CA THR A 223 0.34 3.42 3.52
C THR A 223 0.25 1.92 3.78
N VAL A 224 -0.53 1.21 2.97
CA VAL A 224 -0.64 -0.25 3.03
C VAL A 224 0.20 -0.85 1.90
N ILE A 225 1.01 -1.84 2.25
CA ILE A 225 1.71 -2.70 1.30
C ILE A 225 1.04 -4.06 1.34
N GLU A 226 0.46 -4.44 0.20
CA GLU A 226 -0.23 -5.70 0.00
C GLU A 226 0.77 -6.82 -0.35
N PRO A 227 0.50 -8.07 0.01
CA PRO A 227 1.30 -9.19 -0.45
C PRO A 227 0.98 -9.50 -1.92
N ARG A 228 2.00 -9.86 -2.69
CA ARG A 228 1.85 -10.61 -3.93
C ARG A 228 1.86 -12.08 -3.56
N TRP A 229 0.71 -12.73 -3.73
CA TRP A 229 0.53 -14.15 -3.46
C TRP A 229 1.31 -14.98 -4.46
N LEU A 230 2.28 -15.77 -3.98
CA LEU A 230 3.04 -16.66 -4.84
C LEU A 230 2.23 -17.93 -5.17
N PRO A 231 2.29 -18.42 -6.41
CA PRO A 231 1.63 -19.65 -6.78
C PRO A 231 2.36 -20.86 -6.20
N TRP A 232 1.61 -21.90 -5.87
CA TRP A 232 2.11 -23.19 -5.40
C TRP A 232 1.75 -24.29 -6.40
N LYS A 233 2.66 -25.25 -6.53
CA LYS A 233 2.39 -26.56 -7.10
C LYS A 233 2.00 -27.50 -5.97
N VAL A 234 0.93 -28.27 -6.14
CA VAL A 234 0.48 -29.27 -5.17
C VAL A 234 0.46 -30.62 -5.86
N ALA A 235 1.35 -31.51 -5.45
CA ALA A 235 1.35 -32.90 -5.88
C ALA A 235 0.55 -33.73 -4.88
N VAL A 236 -0.49 -34.42 -5.36
CA VAL A 236 -1.32 -35.30 -4.54
C VAL A 236 -1.02 -36.74 -4.93
N HIS A 237 -0.73 -37.55 -3.93
CA HIS A 237 -0.54 -38.99 -4.08
C HIS A 237 -1.44 -39.71 -3.07
N GLY A 238 -2.50 -40.34 -3.58
CA GLY A 238 -3.40 -41.16 -2.79
C GLY A 238 -3.15 -42.64 -3.03
N HIS A 239 -3.11 -43.42 -1.96
CA HIS A 239 -3.11 -44.88 -1.99
C HIS A 239 -4.34 -45.39 -1.24
N PHE A 240 -5.04 -46.31 -1.88
CA PHE A 240 -6.29 -46.88 -1.40
C PHE A 240 -6.14 -48.39 -1.35
N ARG A 241 -6.60 -49.00 -0.27
CA ARG A 241 -6.65 -50.44 -0.11
C ARG A 241 -8.00 -50.84 0.48
N GLY A 242 -8.69 -51.76 -0.18
CA GLY A 242 -9.93 -52.38 0.28
C GLY A 242 -9.75 -53.89 0.45
N ILE A 243 -10.28 -54.45 1.52
CA ILE A 243 -10.33 -55.87 1.84
C ILE A 243 -11.71 -56.16 2.43
N GLY A 244 -12.46 -57.04 1.78
CA GLY A 244 -13.74 -57.54 2.27
C GLY A 244 -13.89 -59.03 2.00
N GLU A 245 -14.98 -59.62 2.49
CA GLU A 245 -15.34 -60.98 2.11
C GLU A 245 -15.58 -61.04 0.61
N GLY A 246 -14.78 -61.84 -0.11
CA GLY A 246 -14.86 -61.97 -1.56
C GLY A 246 -14.34 -60.77 -2.38
N TYR A 247 -13.71 -59.77 -1.76
CA TYR A 247 -13.18 -58.60 -2.47
C TYR A 247 -11.80 -58.15 -1.95
N ARG A 248 -10.89 -57.82 -2.87
CA ARG A 248 -9.62 -57.13 -2.56
C ARG A 248 -9.34 -56.09 -3.63
N GLY A 249 -9.04 -54.86 -3.22
CA GLY A 249 -8.72 -53.77 -4.14
C GLY A 249 -7.50 -52.98 -3.67
N ALA A 250 -6.69 -52.52 -4.62
CA ALA A 250 -5.66 -51.53 -4.39
C ALA A 250 -5.65 -50.52 -5.53
N ALA A 251 -5.60 -49.24 -5.21
CA ALA A 251 -5.58 -48.17 -6.19
C ALA A 251 -4.64 -47.05 -5.76
N GLU A 252 -4.00 -46.43 -6.74
CA GLU A 252 -3.13 -45.28 -6.60
C GLU A 252 -3.66 -44.15 -7.48
N VAL A 253 -3.73 -42.95 -6.90
CA VAL A 253 -4.04 -41.72 -7.63
C VAL A 253 -2.89 -40.75 -7.52
N ARG A 254 -2.50 -40.17 -8.65
CA ARG A 254 -1.49 -39.09 -8.73
C ARG A 254 -2.09 -37.90 -9.46
N ALA A 255 -2.03 -36.72 -8.85
CA ALA A 255 -2.50 -35.48 -9.46
C ALA A 255 -1.52 -34.35 -9.18
N GLU A 256 -1.38 -33.41 -10.12
CA GLU A 256 -0.59 -32.20 -9.92
C GLU A 256 -1.45 -30.96 -10.21
N PHE A 257 -1.56 -30.08 -9.22
CA PHE A 257 -2.25 -28.81 -9.32
C PHE A 257 -1.22 -27.68 -9.36
N SER A 258 -1.45 -26.67 -10.20
CA SER A 258 -0.58 -25.50 -10.33
C SER A 258 -1.37 -24.21 -10.09
N GLY A 259 -0.66 -23.12 -9.79
CA GLY A 259 -1.33 -21.82 -9.56
C GLY A 259 -2.12 -21.76 -8.25
N VAL A 260 -1.83 -22.63 -7.28
CA VAL A 260 -2.53 -22.65 -5.99
C VAL A 260 -2.07 -21.44 -5.17
N LEU A 261 -2.94 -20.44 -4.98
CA LEU A 261 -2.63 -19.21 -4.24
C LEU A 261 -2.88 -19.38 -2.74
N LEU A 262 -2.08 -20.23 -2.08
CA LEU A 262 -2.31 -20.62 -0.69
C LEU A 262 -2.35 -19.43 0.29
N GLY A 263 -1.44 -18.47 0.15
CA GLY A 263 -1.46 -17.28 1.00
C GLY A 263 -2.75 -16.47 0.89
N LYS A 264 -3.31 -16.35 -0.32
CA LYS A 264 -4.58 -15.67 -0.57
C LYS A 264 -5.72 -16.36 0.17
N MET A 265 -5.76 -17.69 0.11
CA MET A 265 -6.76 -18.52 0.79
C MET A 265 -6.70 -18.33 2.31
N ILE A 266 -5.50 -18.42 2.91
CA ILE A 266 -5.29 -18.18 4.34
C ILE A 266 -5.72 -16.76 4.74
N HIS A 267 -5.40 -15.76 3.92
CA HIS A 267 -5.79 -14.38 4.16
C HIS A 267 -7.31 -14.18 4.14
N GLN A 268 -7.99 -14.71 3.13
CA GLN A 268 -9.45 -14.66 3.02
C GLN A 268 -10.13 -15.37 4.19
N ALA A 269 -9.65 -16.56 4.55
CA ALA A 269 -10.15 -17.32 5.69
C ALA A 269 -10.04 -16.53 7.00
N ARG A 270 -8.87 -15.95 7.29
CA ARG A 270 -8.67 -15.09 8.47
C ARG A 270 -9.59 -13.87 8.47
N ALA A 271 -9.80 -13.23 7.31
CA ALA A 271 -10.70 -12.08 7.19
C ALA A 271 -12.14 -12.47 7.50
N LEU A 272 -12.61 -13.60 6.97
CA LEU A 272 -13.94 -14.14 7.22
C LEU A 272 -14.13 -14.50 8.70
N ILE A 273 -13.16 -15.18 9.32
CA ILE A 273 -13.18 -15.50 10.76
C ILE A 273 -13.26 -14.23 11.61
N ARG A 274 -12.41 -13.22 11.34
CA ARG A 274 -12.38 -11.96 12.10
C ARG A 274 -13.66 -11.14 11.96
N SER A 275 -14.32 -11.20 10.80
CA SER A 275 -15.57 -10.47 10.57
C SER A 275 -16.73 -10.96 11.42
N GLY A 276 -16.64 -12.19 11.96
CA GLY A 276 -17.76 -12.83 12.65
C GLY A 276 -18.90 -13.29 11.73
N ALA A 277 -18.81 -13.03 10.42
CA ALA A 277 -19.86 -13.32 9.45
C ALA A 277 -20.17 -14.81 9.30
N LEU A 278 -19.33 -15.71 9.84
CA LEU A 278 -19.50 -17.16 9.75
C LEU A 278 -20.18 -17.78 10.99
N ALA A 279 -20.51 -16.99 12.02
CA ALA A 279 -21.12 -17.52 13.24
C ALA A 279 -22.54 -18.05 12.96
N GLY A 280 -22.80 -19.32 13.32
CA GLY A 280 -24.12 -19.93 13.19
C GLY A 280 -24.45 -20.47 11.80
N TYR A 281 -23.48 -20.51 10.88
CA TYR A 281 -23.68 -21.14 9.58
C TYR A 281 -23.73 -22.67 9.72
N PRO A 282 -24.78 -23.35 9.19
CA PRO A 282 -24.94 -24.80 9.28
C PRO A 282 -24.17 -25.52 8.16
N MET A 283 -22.92 -25.13 7.92
CA MET A 283 -22.07 -25.78 6.91
C MET A 283 -20.99 -26.57 7.64
N GLU A 284 -20.55 -27.69 7.06
CA GLU A 284 -19.39 -28.46 7.53
C GLU A 284 -18.08 -27.95 6.89
N PHE A 285 -18.19 -27.37 5.70
CA PHE A 285 -17.06 -26.87 4.92
C PHE A 285 -17.44 -25.62 4.13
N MET A 286 -16.55 -24.64 4.09
CA MET A 286 -16.66 -23.48 3.21
C MET A 286 -15.40 -23.34 2.38
N GLN A 287 -15.58 -23.43 1.06
CA GLN A 287 -14.51 -23.20 0.12
C GLN A 287 -14.12 -21.71 0.12
N VAL A 288 -12.82 -21.41 0.26
CA VAL A 288 -12.33 -20.02 0.32
C VAL A 288 -11.83 -19.50 -1.04
N HIS A 289 -11.83 -20.35 -2.07
CA HIS A 289 -11.35 -20.03 -3.42
C HIS A 289 -12.07 -20.88 -4.48
N ALA A 290 -12.06 -20.46 -5.74
CA ALA A 290 -12.56 -21.28 -6.84
C ALA A 290 -11.86 -22.66 -6.89
N PRO A 291 -12.57 -23.74 -7.26
CA PRO A 291 -12.00 -25.08 -7.39
C PRO A 291 -10.83 -25.09 -8.39
N ILE A 292 -9.79 -25.88 -8.08
CA ILE A 292 -8.61 -25.99 -8.93
C ILE A 292 -8.64 -27.37 -9.56
N THR A 293 -8.81 -27.42 -10.89
CA THR A 293 -8.97 -28.67 -11.63
C THR A 293 -7.70 -29.08 -12.36
N THR A 294 -7.43 -30.37 -12.45
CA THR A 294 -6.34 -30.98 -13.22
C THR A 294 -6.76 -32.35 -13.75
N THR A 295 -5.84 -33.06 -14.40
CA THR A 295 -6.00 -34.47 -14.75
C THR A 295 -5.16 -35.32 -13.79
N ALA A 296 -5.79 -36.28 -13.13
CA ALA A 296 -5.12 -37.28 -12.32
C ALA A 296 -4.85 -38.55 -13.14
N THR A 297 -3.76 -39.23 -12.81
CA THR A 297 -3.51 -40.62 -13.20
C THR A 297 -4.03 -41.55 -12.12
N LEU A 298 -4.79 -42.55 -12.52
CA LEU A 298 -5.44 -43.50 -11.63
C LEU A 298 -5.10 -44.92 -12.08
N GLN A 299 -4.39 -45.64 -11.21
CA GLN A 299 -3.89 -46.98 -11.47
C GLN A 299 -4.30 -47.94 -10.37
N GLY A 300 -4.56 -49.20 -10.69
CA GLY A 300 -4.87 -50.17 -9.65
C GLY A 300 -5.26 -51.54 -10.14
N GLU A 301 -5.59 -52.37 -9.16
CA GLU A 301 -6.14 -53.70 -9.38
C GLU A 301 -7.27 -54.00 -8.40
N GLU A 302 -8.21 -54.79 -8.88
CA GLU A 302 -9.24 -55.42 -8.08
C GLU A 302 -9.18 -56.93 -8.24
N ARG A 303 -9.61 -57.63 -7.19
CA ARG A 303 -9.79 -59.08 -7.18
C ARG A 303 -11.15 -59.37 -6.57
N HIS A 304 -11.96 -60.14 -7.30
CA HIS A 304 -13.29 -60.56 -6.89
C HIS A 304 -13.32 -62.08 -6.77
N LEU A 305 -13.96 -62.60 -5.72
CA LEU A 305 -14.15 -64.04 -5.55
C LEU A 305 -15.40 -64.47 -6.34
N VAL A 306 -15.19 -65.26 -7.39
CA VAL A 306 -16.24 -65.84 -8.24
C VAL A 306 -16.20 -67.35 -8.06
N GLY A 307 -17.18 -67.88 -7.31
CA GLY A 307 -17.10 -69.26 -6.79
C GLY A 307 -15.91 -69.38 -5.84
N ASP A 308 -15.01 -70.33 -6.10
CA ASP A 308 -13.79 -70.54 -5.31
C ASP A 308 -12.52 -69.89 -5.92
N ARG A 309 -12.68 -69.06 -6.97
CA ARG A 309 -11.57 -68.46 -7.71
C ARG A 309 -11.57 -66.94 -7.60
N TRP A 310 -10.38 -66.36 -7.48
CA TRP A 310 -10.19 -64.91 -7.55
C TRP A 310 -9.95 -64.45 -8.99
N ASP A 311 -10.82 -63.59 -9.51
CA ASP A 311 -10.66 -62.94 -10.81
C ASP A 311 -10.08 -61.54 -10.63
N LYS A 312 -9.05 -61.22 -11.42
CA LYS A 312 -8.30 -59.97 -11.33
C LYS A 312 -8.67 -59.02 -12.46
N ILE A 313 -8.93 -57.76 -12.12
CA ILE A 313 -9.15 -56.66 -13.07
C ILE A 313 -8.09 -55.59 -12.77
N SER A 314 -7.38 -55.12 -13.80
CA SER A 314 -6.42 -54.01 -13.67
C SER A 314 -6.89 -52.82 -14.48
N PHE A 315 -6.60 -51.62 -13.98
CA PHE A 315 -6.94 -50.37 -14.65
C PHE A 315 -5.79 -49.37 -14.56
N ASP A 316 -5.66 -48.58 -15.61
CA ASP A 316 -4.77 -47.43 -15.72
C ASP A 316 -5.47 -46.39 -16.59
N ARG A 317 -5.88 -45.27 -16.01
CA ARG A 317 -6.66 -44.25 -16.73
C ARG A 317 -6.37 -42.85 -16.23
N SER A 318 -6.60 -41.89 -17.11
CA SER A 318 -6.66 -40.47 -16.74
C SER A 318 -8.07 -40.09 -16.32
N SER A 319 -8.20 -39.23 -15.31
CA SER A 319 -9.50 -38.78 -14.79
C SER A 319 -9.42 -37.32 -14.32
N PRO A 320 -10.42 -36.47 -14.60
CA PRO A 320 -10.53 -35.15 -13.97
C PRO A 320 -10.37 -35.21 -12.45
N ALA A 321 -9.61 -34.28 -11.88
CA ALA A 321 -9.45 -34.15 -10.45
C ALA A 321 -9.60 -32.68 -10.03
N THR A 322 -10.19 -32.45 -8.87
CA THR A 322 -10.47 -31.13 -8.32
C THR A 322 -9.92 -31.03 -6.89
N LEU A 323 -9.08 -30.04 -6.64
CA LEU A 323 -8.55 -29.74 -5.32
C LEU A 323 -9.45 -28.70 -4.62
N PHE A 324 -9.86 -29.02 -3.39
CA PHE A 324 -10.61 -28.16 -2.51
C PHE A 324 -9.75 -27.75 -1.32
N ILE A 325 -9.72 -26.44 -1.04
CA ILE A 325 -9.08 -25.89 0.14
C ILE A 325 -10.07 -24.91 0.76
N GLY A 326 -10.35 -25.05 2.05
CA GLY A 326 -11.40 -24.29 2.71
C GLY A 326 -11.36 -24.35 4.22
N LEU A 327 -12.34 -23.72 4.85
CA LEU A 327 -12.54 -23.73 6.29
C LEU A 327 -13.45 -24.90 6.66
N ALA A 328 -12.99 -25.75 7.56
CA ALA A 328 -13.86 -26.71 8.25
C ALA A 328 -14.67 -26.01 9.33
N PHE A 329 -15.82 -26.58 9.67
CA PHE A 329 -16.70 -26.09 10.73
C PHE A 329 -16.97 -27.20 11.73
N HIS A 330 -16.94 -26.84 13.00
CA HIS A 330 -17.31 -27.72 14.11
C HIS A 330 -18.41 -27.03 14.91
N GLU A 331 -19.57 -27.69 15.02
CA GLU A 331 -20.73 -27.19 15.77
C GLU A 331 -21.16 -25.78 15.33
N GLY A 332 -21.16 -25.52 14.02
CA GLY A 332 -21.55 -24.22 13.44
C GLY A 332 -20.54 -23.09 13.67
N ARG A 333 -19.30 -23.42 14.06
CA ARG A 333 -18.19 -22.47 14.22
C ARG A 333 -17.05 -22.83 13.27
N PRO A 334 -16.48 -21.87 12.52
CA PRO A 334 -15.33 -22.16 11.67
C PRO A 334 -14.10 -22.50 12.53
N ASP A 335 -13.30 -23.46 12.06
CA ASP A 335 -11.96 -23.69 12.59
C ASP A 335 -11.15 -22.36 12.48
N ARG A 336 -10.59 -21.94 13.62
CA ARG A 336 -9.83 -20.68 13.73
C ARG A 336 -8.33 -20.86 13.56
N THR A 337 -7.87 -22.10 13.50
CA THR A 337 -6.46 -22.46 13.51
C THR A 337 -6.03 -23.16 12.23
N HIS A 338 -6.94 -23.77 11.45
CA HIS A 338 -6.56 -24.49 10.23
C HIS A 338 -7.46 -24.25 9.01
N LEU A 339 -6.90 -24.52 7.82
CA LEU A 339 -7.65 -24.84 6.60
C LEU A 339 -7.65 -26.35 6.38
N TYR A 340 -8.78 -26.86 5.91
CA TYR A 340 -8.95 -28.24 5.47
C TYR A 340 -8.61 -28.36 3.98
N VAL A 341 -7.92 -29.44 3.63
CA VAL A 341 -7.54 -29.77 2.26
C VAL A 341 -8.17 -31.09 1.86
N ASP A 342 -8.87 -31.10 0.73
CA ASP A 342 -9.48 -32.29 0.15
C ASP A 342 -9.30 -32.36 -1.37
N MET A 343 -9.46 -33.54 -1.96
CA MET A 343 -9.42 -33.73 -3.41
C MET A 343 -10.56 -34.66 -3.84
N ASP A 344 -11.33 -34.21 -4.83
CA ASP A 344 -12.29 -35.06 -5.56
C ASP A 344 -11.71 -35.51 -6.90
N VAL A 345 -12.02 -36.73 -7.31
CA VAL A 345 -11.60 -37.30 -8.60
C VAL A 345 -12.83 -37.81 -9.31
N GLN A 346 -13.10 -37.27 -10.50
CA GLN A 346 -14.30 -37.57 -11.27
C GLN A 346 -13.98 -38.35 -12.57
N PRO A 347 -14.83 -39.32 -12.97
CA PRO A 347 -15.91 -39.87 -12.17
C PRO A 347 -15.34 -40.58 -10.93
N ILE A 348 -16.12 -40.57 -9.85
CA ILE A 348 -15.87 -41.44 -8.69
C ILE A 348 -15.60 -42.83 -9.24
N LEU A 349 -14.49 -43.45 -8.83
CA LEU A 349 -14.11 -44.82 -9.24
C LEU A 349 -15.35 -45.72 -9.34
N ILE A 350 -15.69 -46.10 -10.58
CA ILE A 350 -16.80 -46.99 -10.88
C ILE A 350 -16.19 -48.37 -11.06
N PHE A 351 -16.51 -49.27 -10.15
CA PHE A 351 -16.17 -50.68 -10.29
C PHE A 351 -17.43 -51.47 -10.55
N SER A 352 -17.40 -52.25 -11.63
CA SER A 352 -18.50 -53.14 -12.00
C SER A 352 -18.14 -54.56 -11.58
N GLY A 353 -18.81 -55.06 -10.53
CA GLY A 353 -18.77 -56.46 -10.13
C GLY A 353 -20.09 -57.18 -10.43
N PRO A 354 -20.17 -58.51 -10.20
CA PRO A 354 -21.39 -59.30 -10.40
C PRO A 354 -22.59 -58.81 -9.58
N ALA A 355 -22.34 -58.08 -8.48
CA ALA A 355 -23.34 -57.50 -7.59
C ALA A 355 -23.82 -56.09 -7.99
N GLY A 356 -23.35 -55.53 -9.12
CA GLY A 356 -23.72 -54.20 -9.62
C GLY A 356 -22.56 -53.20 -9.67
N GLN A 357 -22.88 -51.95 -10.02
CA GLN A 357 -21.92 -50.84 -9.99
C GLN A 357 -21.67 -50.43 -8.54
N VAL A 358 -20.44 -50.61 -8.06
CA VAL A 358 -19.99 -50.09 -6.78
C VAL A 358 -19.34 -48.73 -7.04
N PHE A 359 -20.01 -47.67 -6.60
CA PHE A 359 -19.40 -46.35 -6.53
C PHE A 359 -18.42 -46.37 -5.37
N PHE A 360 -17.17 -46.01 -5.61
CA PHE A 360 -16.22 -45.70 -4.53
C PHE A 360 -16.55 -44.34 -3.88
N ARG A 361 -17.79 -44.19 -3.43
CA ARG A 361 -18.24 -43.08 -2.59
C ARG A 361 -18.45 -43.61 -1.19
N PHE A 362 -17.40 -43.88 -0.43
CA PHE A 362 -17.46 -44.09 1.03
C PHE A 362 -18.56 -45.04 1.60
N MET A 363 -19.26 -45.83 0.78
CA MET A 363 -20.54 -46.44 1.14
C MET A 363 -20.36 -47.95 1.22
N ALA A 364 -20.59 -48.40 2.45
CA ALA A 364 -20.58 -49.75 2.97
C ALA A 364 -21.31 -50.77 2.07
N GLY A 365 -20.58 -51.83 1.72
CA GLY A 365 -21.13 -53.11 1.28
C GLY A 365 -20.46 -54.26 2.03
N SER A 366 -20.29 -54.12 3.35
CA SER A 366 -19.99 -55.18 4.37
C SER A 366 -19.31 -54.63 5.61
N CYS A 367 -18.69 -53.45 5.55
CA CYS A 367 -18.00 -52.86 6.70
C CYS A 367 -18.86 -51.81 7.39
N PRO A 368 -18.94 -51.83 8.73
CA PRO A 368 -19.79 -50.92 9.48
C PRO A 368 -19.42 -49.46 9.15
N PRO A 369 -20.42 -48.58 8.98
CA PRO A 369 -20.25 -47.22 8.45
C PRO A 369 -19.51 -46.27 9.40
N ASP A 370 -19.05 -46.74 10.55
CA ASP A 370 -18.49 -45.92 11.62
C ASP A 370 -17.05 -45.50 11.29
N LYS A 371 -16.87 -44.51 10.43
CA LYS A 371 -15.55 -44.06 9.99
C LYS A 371 -14.78 -43.45 11.16
N SER A 372 -13.56 -43.92 11.40
CA SER A 372 -12.59 -43.20 12.21
C SER A 372 -11.63 -42.45 11.28
N VAL A 373 -11.80 -41.13 11.22
CA VAL A 373 -10.77 -40.26 10.62
C VAL A 373 -9.59 -40.26 11.58
N VAL A 374 -8.47 -40.84 11.15
CA VAL A 374 -7.28 -41.00 12.00
C VAL A 374 -6.45 -39.73 11.98
N LYS A 375 -6.40 -39.05 10.84
CA LYS A 375 -5.66 -37.80 10.65
C LYS A 375 -6.18 -37.05 9.42
N GLU A 376 -6.45 -35.76 9.56
CA GLU A 376 -6.82 -34.87 8.46
C GLU A 376 -5.63 -34.05 7.96
N ALA A 377 -5.66 -33.69 6.68
CA ALA A 377 -4.67 -32.80 6.09
C ALA A 377 -5.04 -31.33 6.39
N MET A 378 -4.40 -30.77 7.41
CA MET A 378 -4.68 -29.40 7.89
C MET A 378 -3.52 -28.45 7.60
N ILE A 379 -3.82 -27.28 7.03
CA ILE A 379 -2.86 -26.18 6.84
C ILE A 379 -3.04 -25.16 7.98
N PRO A 380 -2.01 -24.90 8.81
CA PRO A 380 -2.14 -23.94 9.89
C PRO A 380 -2.36 -22.51 9.37
N LEU A 381 -3.36 -21.83 9.93
CA LEU A 381 -3.70 -20.46 9.59
C LEU A 381 -2.69 -19.47 10.16
N ASP A 382 -2.03 -19.74 11.29
CA ASP A 382 -1.12 -18.81 11.99
C ASP A 382 0.27 -18.72 11.33
N ARG A 383 0.68 -19.77 10.63
CA ARG A 383 1.97 -19.87 9.97
C ARG A 383 1.81 -20.01 8.45
N PRO A 384 1.75 -18.90 7.68
CA PRO A 384 1.87 -19.03 6.23
C PRO A 384 3.18 -19.78 5.94
N PRO A 385 3.14 -20.86 5.15
CA PRO A 385 4.33 -21.65 4.88
C PRO A 385 5.39 -20.72 4.31
N ALA A 386 6.60 -20.78 4.86
CA ALA A 386 7.65 -19.76 4.68
C ALA A 386 8.28 -19.78 3.27
N ALA A 387 7.49 -19.99 2.22
CA ALA A 387 7.92 -20.43 0.90
C ALA A 387 8.86 -21.64 1.00
N ILE A 388 8.58 -22.56 1.93
CA ILE A 388 9.29 -23.83 2.10
C ILE A 388 8.32 -24.96 1.71
N PRO A 389 8.76 -25.95 0.92
CA PRO A 389 7.94 -27.12 0.63
C PRO A 389 7.49 -27.84 1.91
N PHE A 390 6.27 -28.38 1.91
CA PHE A 390 5.77 -29.17 3.02
C PHE A 390 4.80 -30.25 2.53
N THR A 391 4.62 -31.28 3.35
CA THR A 391 3.75 -32.41 3.05
C THR A 391 2.72 -32.61 4.15
N LEU A 392 1.45 -32.77 3.76
CA LEU A 392 0.36 -33.17 4.64
C LEU A 392 -0.03 -34.61 4.34
N GLU A 393 -0.41 -35.36 5.37
CA GLU A 393 -0.95 -36.70 5.22
C GLU A 393 -2.35 -36.77 5.84
N SER A 394 -3.31 -37.27 5.07
CA SER A 394 -4.59 -37.74 5.57
C SER A 394 -4.59 -39.26 5.62
N ARG A 395 -5.13 -39.82 6.71
CA ARG A 395 -5.31 -41.27 6.85
C ARG A 395 -6.72 -41.57 7.34
N LEU A 396 -7.41 -42.41 6.60
CA LEU A 396 -8.70 -42.96 6.99
C LEU A 396 -8.56 -44.47 7.15
N ARG A 397 -9.07 -45.01 8.26
CA ARG A 397 -9.16 -46.45 8.46
C ARG A 397 -10.59 -46.80 8.81
N THR A 398 -11.15 -47.80 8.12
CA THR A 398 -12.45 -48.32 8.53
C THR A 398 -12.30 -49.22 9.76
N PRO A 399 -13.28 -49.25 10.67
CA PRO A 399 -13.31 -50.25 11.72
C PRO A 399 -13.21 -51.65 11.13
N GLY A 400 -12.55 -52.56 11.85
CA GLY A 400 -12.30 -53.93 11.37
C GLY A 400 -11.18 -54.04 10.31
N GLY A 401 -10.56 -52.93 9.88
CA GLY A 401 -9.41 -52.97 8.96
C GLY A 401 -9.77 -53.31 7.50
N CYS A 402 -11.05 -53.23 7.14
CA CYS A 402 -11.51 -53.49 5.77
C CYS A 402 -10.98 -52.51 4.73
N GLY A 403 -10.56 -51.32 5.14
CA GLY A 403 -10.15 -50.29 4.22
C GLY A 403 -9.16 -49.34 4.84
N GLU A 404 -8.18 -48.94 4.04
CA GLU A 404 -7.20 -47.93 4.38
C GLU A 404 -7.04 -46.95 3.22
N TRP A 405 -7.09 -45.67 3.57
CA TRP A 405 -6.80 -44.57 2.68
C TRP A 405 -5.63 -43.80 3.24
N ARG A 406 -4.64 -43.53 2.40
CA ARG A 406 -3.53 -42.65 2.70
C ARG A 406 -3.38 -41.66 1.58
N ILE A 407 -3.59 -40.38 1.86
CA ILE A 407 -3.44 -39.32 0.87
C ILE A 407 -2.34 -38.38 1.36
N SER A 408 -1.34 -38.17 0.51
CA SER A 408 -0.25 -37.24 0.74
C SER A 408 -0.40 -36.04 -0.20
N TYR A 409 -0.32 -34.83 0.36
CA TYR A 409 -0.37 -33.57 -0.35
C TYR A 409 0.97 -32.87 -0.18
N THR A 410 1.76 -32.77 -1.24
CA THR A 410 3.07 -32.11 -1.24
C THR A 410 2.98 -30.75 -1.92
N PHE A 411 3.15 -29.70 -1.12
CA PHE A 411 3.10 -28.30 -1.54
C PHE A 411 4.52 -27.82 -1.85
N VAL A 412 4.72 -27.29 -3.05
CA VAL A 412 6.00 -26.73 -3.50
C VAL A 412 5.76 -25.30 -4.03
N PRO A 413 6.43 -24.27 -3.47
CA PRO A 413 6.27 -22.91 -3.96
C PRO A 413 6.86 -22.77 -5.36
N GLN A 414 6.14 -22.10 -6.26
CA GLN A 414 6.65 -21.76 -7.58
C GLN A 414 7.36 -20.41 -7.47
N VAL A 415 8.65 -20.44 -7.18
CA VAL A 415 9.49 -19.24 -7.20
C VAL A 415 9.73 -18.88 -8.66
N GLU A 416 9.18 -17.75 -9.10
CA GLU A 416 9.57 -17.14 -10.38
C GLU A 416 11.07 -16.83 -10.29
N ARG A 417 11.88 -17.55 -11.07
CA ARG A 417 13.33 -17.30 -11.19
C ARG A 417 13.61 -16.13 -12.12
#